data_AF-A0A161YGX2-F1
#
_entry.id   AF-A0A161YGX2-F1
#
_cell.length_a   1.000
_cell.length_b   1.000
_cell.length_c   1.000
_cell.angle_alpha   90.00
_cell.angle_beta   90.00
_cell.angle_gamma   90.00
#
_symmetry.space_group_name_H-M   'P 1'
#
loop_
_entity.id
_entity.type
_entity.pdbx_description
1 polymer ?
#
loop_
_entity_poly.entity_id
_entity_poly.type
_entity_poly.pdbx_seq_one_letter_code
_entity_poly.pdbx_strand_id
1 'polypeptide(L)' 'MVNKHKVKDKQYAKLGIRKNSNGDFEYINPNDKNKSKYKPVRNES' A
#
# COMPACT_ATOMS: atom_id res chain seq x y z
N MET A 1 8.54 19.04 1.91
CA MET A 1 7.08 18.79 1.82
C MET A 1 6.85 17.33 1.47
N VAL A 2 6.22 16.53 2.33
CA VAL A 2 5.89 15.13 2.01
C VAL A 2 4.65 15.14 1.13
N ASN A 3 4.70 14.57 -0.09
CA ASN A 3 3.56 14.55 -0.98
C ASN A 3 2.36 13.86 -0.32
N LYS A 4 1.27 14.61 -0.06
CA LYS A 4 0.04 14.13 0.60
C LYS A 4 -0.52 12.85 -0.04
N HIS A 5 -0.39 12.72 -1.36
CA HIS A 5 -0.79 11.53 -2.11
C HIS A 5 0.00 10.28 -1.69
N LYS A 6 1.34 10.39 -1.60
CA LYS A 6 2.21 9.28 -1.15
C LYS A 6 1.91 8.83 0.28
N VAL A 7 1.43 9.74 1.13
CA VAL A 7 1.04 9.41 2.52
C VAL A 7 -0.26 8.62 2.54
N LYS A 8 -1.27 9.05 1.78
CA LYS A 8 -2.56 8.36 1.68
C LYS A 8 -2.42 6.95 1.10
N ASP A 9 -1.62 6.78 0.06
CA ASP A 9 -1.37 5.46 -0.55
C ASP A 9 -0.75 4.47 0.45
N LYS A 10 0.17 4.94 1.30
CA LYS A 10 0.76 4.14 2.39
C LYS A 10 -0.28 3.77 3.45
N GLN A 11 -1.21 4.67 3.77
CA GLN A 11 -2.29 4.40 4.72
C GLN A 11 -3.26 3.34 4.18
N TYR A 12 -3.67 3.43 2.92
CA TYR A 12 -4.51 2.41 2.28
C TYR A 12 -3.83 1.05 2.25
N ALA A 13 -2.54 0.99 1.87
CA ALA A 13 -1.78 -0.25 1.88
C ALA A 13 -1.69 -0.88 3.29
N LYS A 14 -1.56 -0.07 4.35
CA LYS A 14 -1.57 -0.54 5.74
C LYS A 14 -2.93 -1.12 6.16
N LEU A 15 -4.03 -0.58 5.63
CA LEU A 15 -5.38 -1.10 5.81
C LEU A 15 -5.67 -2.33 4.94
N GLY A 16 -4.70 -2.76 4.12
CA GLY A 16 -4.90 -3.84 3.17
C GLY A 16 -5.87 -3.44 2.07
N ILE A 17 -5.84 -2.19 1.61
CA ILE A 17 -6.72 -1.68 0.56
C ILE A 17 -5.86 -1.08 -0.56
N ARG A 18 -6.21 -1.34 -1.83
CA ARG A 18 -5.57 -0.74 -3.01
C ARG A 18 -6.59 -0.08 -3.91
N LYS A 19 -6.16 0.94 -4.65
CA LYS A 19 -6.95 1.53 -5.73
C LYS A 19 -6.79 0.69 -7.00
N ASN A 20 -7.87 0.27 -7.62
CA ASN A 20 -7.85 -0.44 -8.90
C ASN A 20 -7.79 0.56 -10.08
N SER A 21 -7.63 0.04 -11.31
CA SER A 21 -7.56 0.88 -12.51
C SER A 21 -8.88 1.60 -12.83
N ASN A 22 -9.99 1.15 -12.26
CA ASN A 22 -11.32 1.78 -12.39
C ASN A 22 -11.53 2.90 -11.37
N GLY A 23 -10.64 3.01 -10.38
CA GLY A 23 -10.68 4.04 -9.35
C GLY A 23 -11.36 3.62 -8.04
N ASP A 24 -11.83 2.38 -7.95
CA ASP A 24 -12.44 1.81 -6.74
C ASP A 24 -11.38 1.26 -5.77
N PHE A 25 -11.80 1.04 -4.53
CA PHE A 25 -10.97 0.49 -3.47
C PHE A 25 -11.25 -1.00 -3.27
N GLU A 26 -10.23 -1.83 -3.46
CA GLU A 26 -10.30 -3.28 -3.29
C GLU A 26 -9.44 -3.73 -2.11
N TYR A 27 -9.92 -4.74 -1.37
CA TYR A 27 -9.11 -5.38 -0.33
C TYR A 27 -7.96 -6.21 -0.96
N ILE A 28 -6.78 -6.04 -0.40
CA ILE A 28 -5.59 -6.82 -0.67
C ILE A 28 -5.73 -8.12 0.13
N ASN A 29 -6.03 -9.20 -0.57
CA ASN A 29 -6.07 -10.52 0.04
C ASN A 29 -4.65 -10.86 0.56
N PRO A 30 -4.47 -11.21 1.85
CA PRO A 30 -3.16 -11.55 2.42
C PRO A 30 -2.53 -12.81 1.79
N ASN A 31 -3.32 -13.67 1.14
CA ASN A 31 -2.80 -14.80 0.36
C ASN A 31 -2.16 -14.36 -0.97
N ASP A 32 -2.41 -13.13 -1.40
CA ASP A 32 -1.81 -12.48 -2.57
C ASP A 32 -0.41 -11.96 -2.16
N LYS A 33 0.48 -12.88 -1.76
CA LYS A 33 1.79 -12.65 -1.12
C LYS A 33 2.79 -11.79 -1.92
N ASN A 34 2.42 -11.29 -3.09
CA ASN A 34 3.34 -10.70 -4.06
C ASN A 34 2.89 -9.35 -4.68
N LYS A 35 2.09 -8.53 -3.96
CA LYS A 35 1.60 -7.25 -4.54
C LYS A 35 2.06 -5.95 -3.89
N SER A 36 2.75 -5.99 -2.74
CA SER A 36 3.40 -4.76 -2.26
C SER A 36 4.64 -4.48 -3.11
N LYS A 37 4.54 -3.51 -4.03
CA LYS A 37 5.70 -2.97 -4.79
C LYS A 37 6.76 -2.35 -3.88
N TYR A 38 6.45 -2.12 -2.60
CA TYR A 38 7.32 -1.45 -1.65
C TYR A 38 7.92 -2.47 -0.68
N LYS A 39 9.26 -2.54 -0.68
CA LYS A 39 9.99 -3.30 0.34
C LYS A 39 9.80 -2.61 1.69
N PRO A 40 9.49 -3.36 2.77
CA PRO A 40 9.50 -2.80 4.10
C PRO A 40 10.93 -2.34 4.43
N VAL A 41 11.09 -1.07 4.77
CA VAL A 41 12.36 -0.56 5.30
C VAL A 41 12.43 -1.00 6.76
N ARG A 42 13.18 -2.08 7.02
CA ARG A 42 13.59 -2.45 8.38
C ARG A 42 14.94 -1.80 8.60
N ASN A 43 15.03 -0.90 9.59
CA ASN A 43 16.33 -0.48 10.08
C ASN A 43 16.82 -1.62 10.96
N GLU A 44 17.81 -2.37 10.47
CA GLU A 44 18.57 -3.28 11.32
C GLU A 44 19.39 -2.41 12.28
N SER A 45 19.24 -2.67 13.58
CA SER A 45 19.99 -2.04 14.66
C SER A 45 21.13 -2.94 15.10
#